data_AF-A0A3R7X349-F1
#
_entry.id   AF-A0A3R7X349-F1
#
_cell.length_a   1.000
_cell.length_b   1.000
_cell.length_c   1.000
_cell.angle_alpha   90.00
_cell.angle_beta   90.00
_cell.angle_gamma   90.00
#
_symmetry.space_group_name_H-M   'P 1'
#
loop_
_entity.id
_entity.type
_entity.pdbx_description
1 polymer ?
#
loop_
_entity_poly.entity_id
_entity_poly.type
_entity_poly.pdbx_seq_one_letter_code
_entity_poly.pdbx_strand_id
1 'polypeptide(L)'
;MTRSNAKVTFHLPFIHGDKAKSTQTKEEQANRLNSFWFCEAQRPPSITDKDDRVEAPKASNIYVTENRRLQSLLRHVRGILCRKFVRVWYRSRLRFVSKIQAVFRGHLSRRVLQSQLQWEHYNVNVIQRWSRGHFGRRRARAARRHMAAERIQCLWRGVQSRQQSDRLWLGAKVTTIQRHMRGFLARKHTQCQSHRCHAAAVAMQRLFRGTLARTRIDAMLRDRETHNRKVVMNVLDAEIAWQTAYIDKLQRRLAKSRLEVTVVELEVELHRLHVQINDMECIYIDMSDQRAKMSPRAITDGWLSEMEMKMATQRRMITAAKLDAIFGHGYTFKQHDAKLTDHRDRLARATFRKHQVHEAHRRNVAEQRRKWAVKFYNKSGKVQLHRPAPRVDTTFSMANTNLLATSSATTDSSDDVIATLSDQVKLVTVQSQLAQATEMFTPLLQRFSQLRQPSSS
;
A
#
# COMPACT_ATOMS: atom_id res chain seq x y z
N MET A 1 -79.95 18.37 15.45
CA MET A 1 -80.35 19.74 15.83
C MET A 1 -81.66 20.08 15.16
N THR A 2 -82.74 19.96 15.91
CA THR A 2 -84.13 20.21 15.55
C THR A 2 -84.39 21.70 15.33
N ARG A 3 -84.79 22.11 14.12
CA ARG A 3 -85.29 23.47 13.86
C ARG A 3 -86.81 23.46 13.85
N SER A 4 -87.36 24.15 14.85
CA SER A 4 -88.76 24.40 15.13
C SER A 4 -89.47 25.14 13.99
N ASN A 5 -90.62 24.61 13.56
CA ASN A 5 -91.60 25.29 12.72
C ASN A 5 -92.25 26.43 13.53
N ALA A 6 -91.84 27.67 13.30
CA ALA A 6 -92.55 28.84 13.80
C ALA A 6 -93.70 29.18 12.84
N LYS A 7 -94.94 28.88 13.28
CA LYS A 7 -96.19 29.27 12.63
C LYS A 7 -96.44 30.75 12.96
N VAL A 8 -96.25 31.65 12.00
CA VAL A 8 -96.59 33.07 12.16
C VAL A 8 -98.03 33.27 11.69
N THR A 9 -98.96 33.35 12.64
CA THR A 9 -100.35 33.73 12.43
C THR A 9 -100.48 35.25 12.54
N PHE A 10 -100.73 35.92 11.40
CA PHE A 10 -101.15 37.32 11.39
C PHE A 10 -102.65 37.40 11.70
N HIS A 11 -102.99 37.74 12.95
CA HIS A 11 -104.31 38.24 13.29
C HIS A 11 -104.38 39.72 12.87
N LEU A 12 -105.02 40.00 11.74
CA LEU A 12 -105.43 41.36 11.38
C LEU A 12 -106.83 41.62 11.97
N PRO A 13 -107.00 42.67 12.80
CA PRO A 13 -108.29 43.02 13.37
C PRO A 13 -109.23 43.57 12.29
N PHE A 14 -110.35 42.87 12.11
CA PHE A 14 -111.55 43.38 11.47
C PHE A 14 -112.07 44.56 12.32
N ILE A 15 -111.80 45.79 11.90
CA ILE A 15 -112.47 46.97 12.46
C ILE A 15 -113.78 47.15 11.69
N HIS A 16 -114.88 46.77 12.34
CA HIS A 16 -116.23 47.15 11.99
C HIS A 16 -116.37 48.67 11.97
N GLY A 17 -116.46 49.25 10.78
CA GLY A 17 -117.03 50.58 10.57
C GLY A 17 -118.56 50.49 10.50
N ASP A 18 -119.19 50.11 11.61
CA ASP A 18 -120.61 50.37 11.85
C ASP A 18 -120.76 51.76 12.46
N LYS A 19 -121.86 52.45 12.12
CA LYS A 19 -122.27 53.84 12.48
C LYS A 19 -121.69 54.88 11.51
N ALA A 20 -122.46 55.58 10.66
CA ALA A 20 -123.80 56.12 10.83
C ALA A 20 -124.65 55.94 9.55
N LYS A 21 -125.55 54.96 9.56
CA LYS A 21 -126.79 55.07 8.80
C LYS A 21 -127.75 55.86 9.67
N SER A 22 -127.84 57.17 9.44
CA SER A 22 -128.93 58.01 9.95
C SER A 22 -130.20 57.63 9.18
N THR A 23 -130.79 56.48 9.49
CA THR A 23 -132.20 56.22 9.21
C THR A 23 -133.00 57.14 10.13
N GLN A 24 -133.49 58.25 9.57
CA GLN A 24 -134.35 59.20 10.27
C GLN A 24 -135.52 58.44 10.91
N THR A 25 -135.71 58.63 12.21
CA THR A 25 -136.85 58.06 12.94
C THR A 25 -138.15 58.72 12.46
N LYS A 26 -139.29 58.00 12.51
CA LYS A 26 -140.60 58.55 12.12
C LYS A 26 -140.93 59.84 12.87
N GLU A 27 -140.43 60.00 14.10
CA GLU A 27 -140.56 61.21 14.92
C GLU A 27 -139.75 62.40 14.37
N GLU A 28 -138.54 62.19 13.84
CA GLU A 28 -137.77 63.25 13.19
C GLU A 28 -138.38 63.72 11.85
N GLN A 29 -139.05 62.81 11.13
CA GLN A 29 -139.82 63.20 9.94
C GLN A 29 -141.10 63.97 10.31
N ALA A 30 -141.77 63.62 11.41
CA ALA A 30 -142.93 64.35 11.93
C ALA A 30 -142.56 65.75 12.45
N ASN A 31 -141.44 65.90 13.16
CA ASN A 31 -140.98 67.19 13.67
C ASN A 31 -140.54 68.16 12.57
N ARG A 32 -140.05 67.66 11.42
CA ARG A 32 -139.76 68.50 10.25
C ARG A 32 -141.00 68.97 9.48
N LEU A 33 -142.06 68.15 9.46
CA LEU A 33 -143.35 68.59 8.92
C LEU A 33 -143.98 69.66 9.82
N ASN A 34 -143.89 69.51 11.14
CA ASN A 34 -144.36 70.51 12.11
C ASN A 34 -143.53 71.80 12.08
N SER A 35 -142.20 71.73 11.87
CA SER A 35 -141.36 72.93 11.73
C SER A 35 -141.63 73.68 10.43
N PHE A 36 -142.03 72.99 9.36
CA PHE A 36 -142.43 73.64 8.12
C PHE A 36 -143.76 74.39 8.28
N TRP A 37 -144.72 73.80 8.99
CA TRP A 37 -145.99 74.45 9.35
C TRP A 37 -145.81 75.65 10.28
N PHE A 38 -144.87 75.58 11.23
CA PHE A 38 -144.59 76.69 12.16
C PHE A 38 -143.94 77.89 11.46
N CYS A 39 -143.12 77.67 10.43
CA CYS A 39 -142.54 78.76 9.62
C CYS A 39 -143.53 79.37 8.62
N GLU A 40 -144.60 78.65 8.24
CA GLU A 40 -145.63 79.16 7.32
C GLU A 40 -146.71 79.97 8.08
N ALA A 41 -146.95 79.65 9.37
CA ALA A 41 -147.90 80.35 10.24
C ALA A 41 -147.41 81.71 10.79
N GLN A 42 -146.14 82.08 10.58
CA GLN A 42 -145.55 83.35 11.07
C GLN A 42 -145.24 84.37 9.97
N ARG A 43 -145.81 84.22 8.77
CA ARG A 43 -145.67 85.22 7.70
C ARG A 43 -146.67 86.39 7.92
N PRO A 44 -146.21 87.64 8.10
CA PRO A 44 -147.10 88.79 8.31
C PRO A 44 -147.92 89.13 7.03
N PRO A 45 -149.14 89.68 7.17
CA PRO A 45 -149.98 90.05 6.03
C PRO A 45 -149.47 91.33 5.36
N SER A 46 -149.07 91.24 4.09
CA SER A 46 -148.76 92.44 3.28
C SER A 46 -150.05 92.95 2.62
N ILE A 47 -150.65 93.94 3.28
CA ILE A 47 -151.74 94.78 2.78
C ILE A 47 -151.13 95.81 1.82
N THR A 48 -151.50 95.74 0.54
CA THR A 48 -151.71 96.90 -0.34
C THR A 48 -152.69 96.50 -1.45
N ASP A 49 -153.99 96.57 -1.15
CA ASP A 49 -154.98 97.02 -2.14
C ASP A 49 -155.39 98.42 -1.70
N LYS A 50 -155.19 99.40 -2.59
CA LYS A 50 -155.87 100.69 -2.52
C LYS A 50 -157.14 100.54 -3.32
N ASP A 51 -158.25 100.78 -2.65
CA ASP A 51 -159.57 101.03 -3.22
C ASP A 51 -159.50 102.03 -4.38
N ASP A 52 -160.01 101.63 -5.53
CA ASP A 52 -160.90 102.48 -6.31
C ASP A 52 -162.07 101.61 -6.76
N ARG A 53 -163.25 102.00 -6.27
CA ARG A 53 -164.57 101.42 -6.55
C ARG A 53 -164.79 101.31 -8.07
N VAL A 54 -165.38 100.20 -8.52
CA VAL A 54 -166.67 100.14 -9.25
C VAL A 54 -166.98 98.67 -9.64
N GLU A 55 -168.12 98.21 -9.12
CA GLU A 55 -169.03 97.13 -9.58
C GLU A 55 -168.57 95.65 -9.67
N ALA A 56 -169.30 94.80 -8.94
CA ALA A 56 -169.05 93.37 -8.71
C ALA A 56 -169.40 92.45 -9.90
N PRO A 57 -168.72 91.28 -10.02
CA PRO A 57 -169.49 90.02 -10.16
C PRO A 57 -168.89 88.75 -9.48
N LYS A 58 -169.78 88.02 -8.78
CA LYS A 58 -169.91 86.55 -8.50
C LYS A 58 -168.66 85.66 -8.24
N ALA A 59 -168.58 85.12 -7.02
CA ALA A 59 -167.47 84.44 -6.35
C ALA A 59 -167.03 83.00 -6.78
N SER A 60 -167.52 82.40 -7.87
CA SER A 60 -167.22 80.99 -8.19
C SER A 60 -165.93 80.74 -9.00
N ASN A 61 -165.35 81.76 -9.64
CA ASN A 61 -164.25 81.58 -10.61
C ASN A 61 -162.84 81.52 -10.00
N ILE A 62 -162.64 82.01 -8.77
CA ILE A 62 -161.30 82.17 -8.15
C ILE A 62 -160.71 80.81 -7.69
N TYR A 63 -161.56 79.87 -7.25
CA TYR A 63 -161.11 78.59 -6.67
C TYR A 63 -160.54 77.61 -7.71
N VAL A 64 -161.07 77.64 -8.94
CA VAL A 64 -160.68 76.73 -10.02
C VAL A 64 -159.32 77.12 -10.62
N THR A 65 -159.04 78.41 -10.72
CA THR A 65 -157.75 78.94 -11.20
C THR A 65 -156.61 78.61 -10.23
N GLU A 66 -156.83 78.76 -8.92
CA GLU A 66 -155.83 78.44 -7.89
C GLU A 66 -155.47 76.95 -7.89
N ASN A 67 -156.47 76.07 -8.01
CA ASN A 67 -156.26 74.62 -8.06
C ASN A 67 -155.50 74.16 -9.31
N ARG A 68 -155.76 74.77 -10.48
CA ARG A 68 -154.98 74.49 -11.71
C ARG A 68 -153.52 74.91 -11.55
N ARG A 69 -153.28 76.04 -10.87
CA ARG A 69 -151.93 76.54 -10.58
C ARG A 69 -151.17 75.58 -9.66
N LEU A 70 -151.82 75.12 -8.59
CA LEU A 70 -151.28 74.09 -7.68
C LEU A 70 -150.98 72.78 -8.39
N GLN A 71 -151.89 72.28 -9.24
CA GLN A 71 -151.62 71.05 -10.01
C GLN A 71 -150.47 71.19 -11.00
N SER A 72 -150.34 72.36 -11.66
CA SER A 72 -149.20 72.64 -12.53
C SER A 72 -147.88 72.62 -11.77
N LEU A 73 -147.87 73.25 -10.58
CA LEU A 73 -146.72 73.27 -9.67
C LEU A 73 -146.37 71.84 -9.19
N LEU A 74 -147.37 71.04 -8.80
CA LEU A 74 -147.18 69.64 -8.40
C LEU A 74 -146.63 68.77 -9.54
N ARG A 75 -147.08 68.95 -10.80
CA ARG A 75 -146.49 68.25 -11.96
C ARG A 75 -145.03 68.65 -12.15
N HIS A 76 -144.72 69.94 -12.01
CA HIS A 76 -143.36 70.44 -12.13
C HIS A 76 -142.43 69.85 -11.05
N VAL A 77 -142.89 69.84 -9.79
CA VAL A 77 -142.17 69.24 -8.65
C VAL A 77 -141.99 67.73 -8.85
N ARG A 78 -143.03 67.00 -9.27
CA ARG A 78 -142.92 65.55 -9.58
C ARG A 78 -141.91 65.28 -10.69
N GLY A 79 -141.89 66.10 -11.74
CA GLY A 79 -140.91 66.01 -12.82
C GLY A 79 -139.47 66.27 -12.35
N ILE A 80 -139.27 67.27 -11.49
CA ILE A 80 -137.96 67.57 -10.87
C ILE A 80 -137.49 66.38 -10.00
N LEU A 81 -138.38 65.84 -9.16
CA LEU A 81 -138.06 64.71 -8.29
C LEU A 81 -137.72 63.45 -9.10
N CYS A 82 -138.51 63.11 -10.12
CA CYS A 82 -138.24 61.96 -10.99
C CYS A 82 -136.88 62.08 -11.69
N ARG A 83 -136.58 63.25 -12.30
CA ARG A 83 -135.26 63.51 -12.91
C ARG A 83 -134.11 63.42 -11.91
N LYS A 84 -134.32 63.89 -10.67
CA LYS A 84 -133.32 63.77 -9.59
C LYS A 84 -133.10 62.31 -9.20
N PHE A 85 -134.16 61.52 -9.04
CA PHE A 85 -134.08 60.10 -8.74
C PHE A 85 -133.41 59.30 -9.87
N VAL A 86 -133.76 59.53 -11.14
CA VAL A 86 -133.13 58.88 -12.29
C VAL A 86 -131.65 59.26 -12.39
N ARG A 87 -131.30 60.54 -12.16
CA ARG A 87 -129.89 60.97 -12.14
C ARG A 87 -129.09 60.29 -11.02
N VAL A 88 -129.67 60.17 -9.82
CA VAL A 88 -129.04 59.45 -8.70
C VAL A 88 -128.90 57.96 -9.04
N TRP A 89 -129.94 57.33 -9.57
CA TRP A 89 -129.91 55.93 -10.00
C TRP A 89 -128.86 55.67 -11.07
N TYR A 90 -128.81 56.47 -12.13
CA TYR A 90 -127.82 56.34 -13.20
C TYR A 90 -126.39 56.55 -12.71
N ARG A 91 -126.16 57.57 -11.85
CA ARG A 91 -124.85 57.77 -11.20
C ARG A 91 -124.45 56.60 -10.30
N SER A 92 -125.38 56.04 -9.54
CA SER A 92 -125.13 54.84 -8.72
C SER A 92 -124.80 53.62 -9.58
N ARG A 93 -125.52 53.41 -10.70
CA ARG A 93 -125.24 52.34 -11.67
C ARG A 93 -123.85 52.49 -12.29
N LEU A 94 -123.50 53.69 -12.78
CA LEU A 94 -122.17 53.95 -13.34
C LEU A 94 -121.06 53.71 -12.31
N ARG A 95 -121.22 54.21 -11.08
CA ARG A 95 -120.27 53.94 -9.99
C ARG A 95 -120.10 52.45 -9.72
N PHE A 96 -121.19 51.69 -9.74
CA PHE A 96 -121.14 50.24 -9.52
C PHE A 96 -120.40 49.52 -10.66
N VAL A 97 -120.69 49.86 -11.92
CA VAL A 97 -119.98 49.33 -13.09
C VAL A 97 -118.49 49.67 -13.03
N SER A 98 -118.13 50.92 -12.77
CA SER A 98 -116.73 51.34 -12.63
C SER A 98 -116.02 50.62 -11.49
N LYS A 99 -116.70 50.39 -10.36
CA LYS A 99 -116.15 49.62 -9.23
C LYS A 99 -115.90 48.16 -9.62
N ILE A 100 -116.83 47.51 -10.31
CA ILE A 100 -116.65 46.13 -10.80
C ILE A 100 -115.49 46.07 -11.79
N GLN A 101 -115.44 46.97 -12.77
CA GLN A 101 -114.35 47.03 -13.76
C GLN A 101 -112.99 47.26 -13.10
N ALA A 102 -112.91 48.15 -12.10
CA ALA A 102 -111.68 48.39 -11.35
C ALA A 102 -111.25 47.16 -10.55
N VAL A 103 -112.19 46.47 -9.88
CA VAL A 103 -111.90 45.22 -9.16
C VAL A 103 -111.42 44.13 -10.12
N PHE A 104 -112.06 43.99 -11.28
CA PHE A 104 -111.69 42.97 -12.27
C PHE A 104 -110.32 43.24 -12.89
N ARG A 105 -110.03 44.49 -13.29
CA ARG A 105 -108.70 44.89 -13.76
C ARG A 105 -107.64 44.64 -12.69
N GLY A 106 -107.92 45.02 -11.44
CA GLY A 106 -107.02 44.76 -10.33
C GLY A 106 -106.83 43.27 -10.02
N HIS A 107 -107.85 42.44 -10.19
CA HIS A 107 -107.74 40.99 -10.05
C HIS A 107 -106.88 40.37 -11.16
N LEU A 108 -107.14 40.71 -12.42
CA LEU A 108 -106.36 40.22 -13.56
C LEU A 108 -104.89 40.63 -13.46
N SER A 109 -104.60 41.90 -13.17
CA SER A 109 -103.22 42.37 -13.02
C SER A 109 -102.49 41.67 -11.88
N ARG A 110 -103.13 41.48 -10.73
CA ARG A 110 -102.52 40.74 -9.60
C ARG A 110 -102.27 39.28 -9.94
N ARG A 111 -103.19 38.61 -10.64
CA ARG A 111 -103.03 37.22 -11.06
C ARG A 111 -101.89 37.07 -12.07
N VAL A 112 -101.83 37.93 -13.09
CA VAL A 112 -100.75 37.92 -14.09
C VAL A 112 -99.40 38.21 -13.43
N LEU A 113 -99.33 39.23 -12.58
CA LEU A 113 -98.11 39.58 -11.85
C LEU A 113 -97.67 38.45 -10.91
N GLN A 114 -98.60 37.80 -10.20
CA GLN A 114 -98.29 36.66 -9.35
C GLN A 114 -97.70 35.50 -10.15
N SER A 115 -98.28 35.18 -11.31
CA SER A 115 -97.73 34.16 -12.21
C SER A 115 -96.33 34.53 -12.71
N GLN A 116 -96.11 35.79 -13.11
CA GLN A 116 -94.79 36.28 -13.54
C GLN A 116 -93.75 36.14 -12.42
N LEU A 117 -94.06 36.61 -11.21
CA LEU A 117 -93.18 36.48 -10.05
C LEU A 117 -92.87 35.02 -9.73
N GLN A 118 -93.85 34.12 -9.82
CA GLN A 118 -93.62 32.69 -9.61
C GLN A 118 -92.65 32.10 -10.65
N TRP A 119 -92.81 32.47 -11.92
CA TRP A 119 -91.90 32.05 -12.99
C TRP A 119 -90.48 32.62 -12.81
N GLU A 120 -90.35 33.88 -12.44
CA GLU A 120 -89.07 34.50 -12.12
C GLU A 120 -88.39 33.82 -10.93
N HIS A 121 -89.13 33.56 -9.85
CA HIS A 121 -88.60 32.81 -8.70
C HIS A 121 -88.15 31.40 -9.07
N TYR A 122 -88.92 30.69 -9.91
CA TYR A 122 -88.52 29.37 -10.41
C TYR A 122 -87.21 29.45 -11.19
N ASN A 123 -87.10 30.38 -12.15
CA ASN A 123 -85.91 30.56 -12.98
C ASN A 123 -84.69 30.94 -12.15
N VAL A 124 -84.84 31.87 -11.19
CA VAL A 124 -83.78 32.23 -10.25
C VAL A 124 -83.33 31.01 -9.44
N ASN A 125 -84.25 30.20 -8.94
CA ASN A 125 -83.91 28.98 -8.19
C ASN A 125 -83.18 27.96 -9.06
N VAL A 126 -83.57 27.79 -10.33
CA VAL A 126 -82.88 26.91 -11.27
C VAL A 126 -81.45 27.38 -11.52
N ILE A 127 -81.27 28.67 -11.82
CA ILE A 127 -79.94 29.27 -12.04
C ILE A 127 -79.09 29.10 -10.79
N GLN A 128 -79.60 29.49 -9.61
CA GLN A 128 -78.86 29.37 -8.35
C GLN A 128 -78.49 27.92 -8.03
N ARG A 129 -79.37 26.95 -8.29
CA ARG A 129 -79.08 25.51 -8.11
C ARG A 129 -77.93 25.08 -9.01
N TRP A 130 -77.97 25.45 -10.29
CA TRP A 130 -76.90 25.16 -11.24
C TRP A 130 -75.57 25.81 -10.86
N SER A 131 -75.58 27.09 -10.48
CA SER A 131 -74.38 27.81 -10.04
C SER A 131 -73.78 27.18 -8.78
N ARG A 132 -74.57 26.92 -7.74
CA ARG A 132 -74.11 26.24 -6.51
C ARG A 132 -73.52 24.87 -6.84
N GLY A 133 -74.18 24.09 -7.70
CA GLY A 133 -73.68 22.80 -8.18
C GLY A 133 -72.37 22.91 -8.98
N HIS A 134 -72.26 23.88 -9.88
CA HIS A 134 -71.05 24.15 -10.65
C HIS A 134 -69.87 24.47 -9.75
N PHE A 135 -70.03 25.42 -8.82
CA PHE A 135 -68.97 25.81 -7.88
C PHE A 135 -68.59 24.65 -6.94
N GLY A 136 -69.55 23.88 -6.45
CA GLY A 136 -69.30 22.67 -5.65
C GLY A 136 -68.46 21.63 -6.41
N ARG A 137 -68.84 21.31 -7.65
CA ARG A 137 -68.08 20.39 -8.52
C ARG A 137 -66.70 20.93 -8.89
N ARG A 138 -66.57 22.25 -9.09
CA ARG A 138 -65.26 22.90 -9.35
C ARG A 138 -64.34 22.76 -8.14
N ARG A 139 -64.84 23.04 -6.93
CA ARG A 139 -64.09 22.85 -5.68
C ARG A 139 -63.67 21.40 -5.47
N ALA A 140 -64.58 20.45 -5.66
CA ALA A 140 -64.27 19.01 -5.54
C ALA A 140 -63.23 18.52 -6.57
N ARG A 141 -63.26 19.05 -7.80
CA ARG A 141 -62.23 18.76 -8.81
C ARG A 141 -60.87 19.34 -8.43
N ALA A 142 -60.82 20.56 -7.91
CA ALA A 142 -59.58 21.18 -7.44
C ALA A 142 -58.97 20.39 -6.27
N ALA A 143 -59.77 20.02 -5.27
CA ALA A 143 -59.32 19.20 -4.14
C ALA A 143 -58.77 17.83 -4.59
N ARG A 144 -59.44 17.16 -5.54
CA ARG A 144 -58.93 15.89 -6.11
C ARG A 144 -57.60 16.05 -6.85
N ARG A 145 -57.42 17.13 -7.61
CA ARG A 145 -56.15 17.43 -8.28
C ARG A 145 -55.03 17.70 -7.29
N HIS A 146 -55.32 18.43 -6.21
CA HIS A 146 -54.37 18.67 -5.13
C HIS A 146 -53.91 17.36 -4.48
N MET A 147 -54.86 16.53 -4.04
CA MET A 147 -54.54 15.22 -3.46
C MET A 147 -53.76 14.31 -4.42
N ALA A 148 -54.10 14.34 -5.72
CA ALA A 148 -53.35 13.58 -6.72
C ALA A 148 -51.89 14.08 -6.84
N ALA A 149 -51.69 15.40 -6.87
CA ALA A 149 -50.36 16.00 -6.91
C ALA A 149 -49.56 15.65 -5.65
N GLU A 150 -50.16 15.74 -4.46
CA GLU A 150 -49.51 15.35 -3.20
C GLU A 150 -49.11 13.87 -3.21
N ARG A 151 -49.99 12.98 -3.67
CA ARG A 151 -49.69 11.54 -3.76
C ARG A 151 -48.52 11.26 -4.71
N ILE A 152 -48.49 11.92 -5.88
CA ILE A 152 -47.37 11.82 -6.83
C ILE A 152 -46.09 12.33 -6.19
N GLN A 153 -46.13 13.48 -5.52
CA GLN A 153 -44.96 14.03 -4.83
C GLN A 153 -44.46 13.13 -3.69
N CYS A 154 -45.35 12.56 -2.88
CA CYS A 154 -44.99 11.61 -1.83
C CYS A 154 -44.34 10.35 -2.40
N LEU A 155 -44.89 9.81 -3.49
CA LEU A 155 -44.29 8.67 -4.18
C LEU A 155 -42.88 9.00 -4.67
N TRP A 156 -42.70 10.15 -5.33
CA TRP A 156 -41.41 10.60 -5.83
C TRP A 156 -40.38 10.77 -4.71
N ARG A 157 -40.74 11.46 -3.63
CA ARG A 157 -39.87 11.63 -2.44
C ARG A 157 -39.46 10.26 -1.86
N GLY A 158 -40.39 9.30 -1.81
CA GLY A 158 -40.11 7.93 -1.37
C GLY A 158 -39.15 7.18 -2.30
N VAL A 159 -39.31 7.30 -3.62
CA VAL A 159 -38.39 6.70 -4.61
C VAL A 159 -37.00 7.31 -4.48
N GLN A 160 -36.90 8.64 -4.38
CA GLN A 160 -35.62 9.33 -4.23
C GLN A 160 -34.89 8.91 -2.94
N SER A 161 -35.60 8.82 -1.82
CA SER A 161 -35.04 8.37 -0.55
C SER A 161 -34.53 6.92 -0.60
N ARG A 162 -35.28 6.01 -1.25
CA ARG A 162 -34.84 4.63 -1.47
C ARG A 162 -33.60 4.56 -2.35
N GLN A 163 -33.56 5.29 -3.46
CA GLN A 163 -32.39 5.37 -4.33
C GLN A 163 -31.14 5.83 -3.58
N GLN A 164 -31.27 6.85 -2.73
CA GLN A 164 -30.15 7.32 -1.89
C GLN A 164 -29.70 6.25 -0.90
N SER A 165 -30.65 5.56 -0.27
CA SER A 165 -30.36 4.47 0.68
C SER A 165 -29.67 3.29 -0.01
N ASP A 166 -30.13 2.88 -1.19
CA ASP A 166 -29.53 1.82 -2.00
C ASP A 166 -28.10 2.16 -2.41
N ARG A 167 -27.85 3.42 -2.80
CA ARG A 167 -26.49 3.90 -3.12
C ARG A 167 -25.56 3.80 -1.91
N LEU A 168 -26.03 4.19 -0.71
CA LEU A 168 -25.24 4.07 0.52
C LEU A 168 -24.99 2.61 0.88
N TRP A 169 -26.00 1.75 0.76
CA TRP A 169 -25.89 0.32 1.01
C TRP A 169 -24.89 -0.35 0.06
N LEU A 170 -24.98 -0.07 -1.25
CA LEU A 170 -24.01 -0.54 -2.24
C LEU A 170 -22.60 -0.03 -1.94
N GLY A 171 -22.45 1.25 -1.57
CA GLY A 171 -21.17 1.81 -1.15
C GLY A 171 -20.55 1.08 0.04
N ALA A 172 -21.35 0.72 1.04
CA ALA A 172 -20.90 -0.07 2.20
C ALA A 172 -20.46 -1.49 1.81
N LYS A 173 -21.19 -2.15 0.89
CA LYS A 173 -20.81 -3.47 0.36
C LYS A 173 -19.51 -3.42 -0.43
N VAL A 174 -19.36 -2.46 -1.33
CA VAL A 174 -18.11 -2.22 -2.08
C VAL A 174 -16.94 -1.99 -1.12
N THR A 175 -17.12 -1.15 -0.10
CA THR A 175 -16.08 -0.90 0.91
C THR A 175 -15.66 -2.17 1.64
N THR A 176 -16.60 -3.07 1.93
CA THR A 176 -16.31 -4.35 2.57
C THR A 176 -15.51 -5.26 1.64
N ILE A 177 -15.89 -5.37 0.36
CA ILE A 177 -15.15 -6.13 -0.65
C ILE A 177 -13.73 -5.57 -0.81
N GLN A 178 -13.59 -4.25 -0.93
CA GLN A 178 -12.29 -3.58 -1.03
C GLN A 178 -11.41 -3.85 0.19
N ARG A 179 -11.98 -3.82 1.40
CA ARG A 179 -11.24 -4.16 2.64
C ARG A 179 -10.70 -5.59 2.60
N HIS A 180 -11.53 -6.56 2.19
CA HIS A 180 -11.11 -7.96 2.09
C HIS A 180 -10.02 -8.13 1.03
N MET A 181 -10.16 -7.48 -0.14
CA MET A 181 -9.16 -7.53 -1.21
C MET A 181 -7.82 -6.91 -0.79
N ARG A 182 -7.83 -5.73 -0.14
CA ARG A 182 -6.62 -5.12 0.42
C ARG A 182 -5.94 -6.05 1.42
N GLY A 183 -6.71 -6.68 2.31
CA GLY A 183 -6.19 -7.65 3.27
C GLY A 183 -5.61 -8.91 2.60
N PHE A 184 -6.27 -9.43 1.56
CA PHE A 184 -5.78 -10.57 0.79
C PHE A 184 -4.47 -10.26 0.08
N LEU A 185 -4.38 -9.13 -0.62
CA LEU A 185 -3.18 -8.69 -1.32
C LEU A 185 -2.00 -8.49 -0.36
N ALA A 186 -2.24 -7.86 0.79
CA ALA A 186 -1.21 -7.69 1.82
C ALA A 186 -0.68 -9.04 2.33
N ARG A 187 -1.57 -9.98 2.66
CA ARG A 187 -1.16 -11.33 3.09
C ARG A 187 -0.40 -12.08 2.00
N LYS A 188 -0.85 -12.02 0.74
CA LYS A 188 -0.17 -12.66 -0.39
C LYS A 188 1.25 -12.10 -0.57
N HIS A 189 1.40 -10.77 -0.50
CA HIS A 189 2.70 -10.11 -0.58
C HIS A 189 3.63 -10.54 0.57
N THR A 190 3.15 -10.48 1.82
CA THR A 190 3.92 -10.88 3.00
C THR A 190 4.30 -12.37 2.97
N GLN A 191 3.40 -13.24 2.52
CA GLN A 191 3.68 -14.66 2.35
C GLN A 191 4.76 -14.90 1.30
N CYS A 192 4.67 -14.25 0.14
CA CYS A 192 5.69 -14.32 -0.90
C CYS A 192 7.06 -13.85 -0.38
N GLN A 193 7.09 -12.72 0.32
CA GLN A 193 8.31 -12.20 0.93
C GLN A 193 8.88 -13.17 1.99
N SER A 194 8.03 -13.73 2.84
CA SER A 194 8.42 -14.71 3.85
C SER A 194 9.04 -15.96 3.22
N HIS A 195 8.43 -16.50 2.16
CA HIS A 195 8.98 -17.63 1.41
C HIS A 195 10.35 -17.30 0.78
N ARG A 196 10.51 -16.10 0.19
CA ARG A 196 11.81 -15.65 -0.35
C ARG A 196 12.88 -15.54 0.74
N CYS A 197 12.55 -14.92 1.87
CA CYS A 197 13.46 -14.82 3.02
C CYS A 197 13.83 -16.20 3.57
N HIS A 198 12.85 -17.11 3.69
CA HIS A 198 13.09 -18.48 4.16
C HIS A 198 14.00 -19.25 3.19
N ALA A 199 13.75 -19.18 1.88
CA ALA A 199 14.60 -19.81 0.88
C ALA A 199 16.05 -19.27 0.92
N ALA A 200 16.21 -17.95 1.06
CA ALA A 200 17.52 -17.32 1.22
C ALA A 200 18.22 -17.78 2.50
N ALA A 201 17.50 -17.84 3.62
CA ALA A 201 18.04 -18.33 4.90
C ALA A 201 18.50 -19.79 4.79
N VAL A 202 17.71 -20.67 4.16
CA VAL A 202 18.09 -22.07 3.92
C VAL A 202 19.35 -22.16 3.05
N ALA A 203 19.45 -21.35 1.99
CA ALA A 203 20.63 -21.30 1.14
C ALA A 203 21.89 -20.87 1.91
N MET A 204 21.77 -19.81 2.72
CA MET A 204 22.86 -19.34 3.60
C MET A 204 23.28 -20.42 4.60
N GLN A 205 22.32 -21.07 5.27
CA GLN A 205 22.60 -22.16 6.21
C GLN A 205 23.30 -23.33 5.53
N ARG A 206 22.89 -23.72 4.32
CA ARG A 206 23.54 -24.78 3.54
C ARG A 206 24.98 -24.42 3.20
N LEU A 207 25.23 -23.18 2.76
CA LEU A 207 26.57 -22.68 2.46
C LEU A 207 27.46 -22.68 3.71
N PHE A 208 26.93 -22.20 4.84
CA PHE A 208 27.65 -22.14 6.11
C PHE A 208 28.02 -23.53 6.62
N ARG A 209 27.06 -24.46 6.66
CA ARG A 209 27.30 -25.86 7.00
C ARG A 209 28.34 -26.51 6.09
N GLY A 210 28.27 -26.25 4.79
CA GLY A 210 29.27 -26.74 3.83
C GLY A 210 30.66 -26.15 4.03
N THR A 211 30.76 -24.87 4.42
CA THR A 211 32.04 -24.23 4.74
C THR A 211 32.65 -24.80 6.01
N LEU A 212 31.85 -24.99 7.07
CA LEU A 212 32.32 -25.65 8.30
C LEU A 212 32.87 -27.06 8.03
N ALA A 213 32.16 -27.85 7.21
CA ALA A 213 32.62 -29.19 6.83
C ALA A 213 33.95 -29.14 6.07
N ARG A 214 34.11 -28.22 5.10
CA ARG A 214 35.37 -28.04 4.36
C ARG A 214 36.51 -27.60 5.27
N THR A 215 36.29 -26.64 6.17
CA THR A 215 37.29 -26.20 7.14
C THR A 215 37.78 -27.35 8.02
N ARG A 216 36.86 -28.25 8.43
CA ARG A 216 37.22 -29.46 9.19
C ARG A 216 38.04 -30.44 8.36
N ILE A 217 37.66 -30.70 7.11
CA ILE A 217 38.43 -31.56 6.19
C ILE A 217 39.82 -30.98 5.94
N ASP A 218 39.91 -29.67 5.67
CA ASP A 218 41.17 -28.97 5.44
C ASP A 218 42.08 -29.01 6.67
N ALA A 219 41.53 -28.97 7.88
CA ALA A 219 42.29 -29.18 9.12
C ALA A 219 42.85 -30.62 9.18
N MET A 220 42.01 -31.64 8.98
CA MET A 220 42.45 -33.04 9.00
C MET A 220 43.49 -33.36 7.91
N LEU A 221 43.34 -32.78 6.71
CA LEU A 221 44.32 -32.92 5.64
C LEU A 221 45.65 -32.24 5.99
N ARG A 222 45.61 -31.06 6.62
CA ARG A 222 46.81 -30.39 7.13
C ARG A 222 47.51 -31.23 8.21
N ASP A 223 46.76 -31.80 9.14
CA ASP A 223 47.31 -32.65 10.21
C ASP A 223 47.94 -33.92 9.63
N ARG A 224 47.28 -34.58 8.69
CA ARG A 224 47.83 -35.74 7.98
C ARG A 224 49.10 -35.38 7.21
N GLU A 225 49.09 -34.29 6.46
CA GLU A 225 50.24 -33.85 5.67
C GLU A 225 51.43 -33.46 6.56
N THR A 226 51.18 -32.75 7.66
CA THR A 226 52.23 -32.41 8.64
C THR A 226 52.79 -33.65 9.33
N HIS A 227 51.94 -34.63 9.67
CA HIS A 227 52.39 -35.90 10.21
C HIS A 227 53.26 -36.68 9.22
N ASN A 228 52.82 -36.81 7.97
CA ASN A 228 53.61 -37.45 6.91
C ASN A 228 54.98 -36.78 6.73
N ARG A 229 55.03 -35.44 6.76
CA ARG A 229 56.30 -34.69 6.70
C ARG A 229 57.21 -35.01 7.88
N LYS A 230 56.67 -35.08 9.10
CA LYS A 230 57.45 -35.47 10.29
C LYS A 230 58.02 -36.89 10.15
N VAL A 231 57.24 -37.85 9.66
CA VAL A 231 57.70 -39.22 9.42
C VAL A 231 58.87 -39.25 8.42
N VAL A 232 58.76 -38.52 7.30
CA VAL A 232 59.86 -38.43 6.31
C VAL A 232 61.12 -37.81 6.93
N MET A 233 60.98 -36.74 7.72
CA MET A 233 62.11 -36.13 8.41
C MET A 233 62.76 -37.10 9.39
N ASN A 234 61.97 -37.83 10.18
CA ASN A 234 62.47 -38.85 11.11
C ASN A 234 63.25 -39.96 10.40
N VAL A 235 62.80 -40.42 9.22
CA VAL A 235 63.52 -41.43 8.42
C VAL A 235 64.87 -40.90 7.95
N LEU A 236 64.91 -39.66 7.46
CA LEU A 236 66.16 -39.03 7.03
C LEU A 236 67.13 -38.82 8.21
N ASP A 237 66.63 -38.41 9.37
CA ASP A 237 67.44 -38.25 10.57
C ASP A 237 68.00 -39.60 11.05
N ALA A 238 67.18 -40.67 11.00
CA ALA A 238 67.62 -42.03 11.31
C ALA A 238 68.71 -42.53 10.34
N GLU A 239 68.59 -42.20 9.05
CA GLU A 239 69.60 -42.55 8.05
C GLU A 239 70.94 -41.83 8.30
N ILE A 240 70.89 -40.53 8.63
CA ILE A 240 72.09 -39.76 9.01
C ILE A 240 72.74 -40.34 10.27
N ALA A 241 71.93 -40.71 11.27
CA ALA A 241 72.41 -41.32 12.49
C ALA A 241 73.09 -42.68 12.22
N TRP A 242 72.49 -43.52 11.37
CA TRP A 242 73.06 -44.81 10.97
C TRP A 242 74.41 -44.65 10.25
N GLN A 243 74.50 -43.73 9.29
CA GLN A 243 75.76 -43.47 8.56
C GLN A 243 76.86 -42.99 9.50
N THR A 244 76.52 -42.14 10.48
CA THR A 244 77.46 -41.66 11.49
C THR A 244 77.96 -42.82 12.36
N ALA A 245 77.04 -43.64 12.90
CA ALA A 245 77.41 -44.81 13.70
C ALA A 245 78.24 -45.84 12.91
N TYR A 246 77.97 -46.00 11.60
CA TYR A 246 78.74 -46.87 10.72
C TYR A 246 80.19 -46.38 10.53
N ILE A 247 80.38 -45.09 10.30
CA ILE A 247 81.72 -44.49 10.22
C ILE A 247 82.46 -44.63 11.55
N ASP A 248 81.82 -44.33 12.67
CA ASP A 248 82.42 -44.48 14.01
C ASP A 248 82.82 -45.94 14.28
N LYS A 249 82.06 -46.91 13.77
CA LYS A 249 82.41 -48.34 13.85
C LYS A 249 83.65 -48.67 13.02
N LEU A 250 83.77 -48.12 11.82
CA LEU A 250 84.96 -48.31 10.97
C LEU A 250 86.19 -47.64 11.57
N GLN A 251 86.05 -46.43 12.11
CA GLN A 251 87.12 -45.71 12.82
C GLN A 251 87.58 -46.50 14.06
N ARG A 252 86.63 -47.00 14.87
CA ARG A 252 86.97 -47.87 16.02
C ARG A 252 87.69 -49.15 15.60
N ARG A 253 87.33 -49.75 14.46
CA ARG A 253 88.03 -50.94 13.92
C ARG A 253 89.47 -50.62 13.49
N LEU A 254 89.69 -49.47 12.84
CA LEU A 254 91.03 -49.00 12.47
C LEU A 254 91.88 -48.71 13.72
N ALA A 255 91.31 -48.03 14.72
CA ALA A 255 92.02 -47.74 15.97
C ALA A 255 92.38 -49.02 16.74
N LYS A 256 91.47 -50.01 16.77
CA LYS A 256 91.72 -51.30 17.45
C LYS A 256 92.80 -52.13 16.79
N SER A 257 92.90 -52.10 15.45
CA SER A 257 93.89 -52.92 14.73
C SER A 257 95.32 -52.38 14.86
N ARG A 258 95.50 -51.15 15.38
CA ARG A 258 96.81 -50.48 15.57
C ARG A 258 97.70 -50.46 14.31
N LEU A 259 97.12 -50.70 13.14
CA LEU A 259 97.85 -50.85 11.87
C LEU A 259 98.67 -49.61 11.54
N GLU A 260 98.21 -48.42 11.91
CA GLU A 260 98.97 -47.17 11.71
C GLU A 260 100.28 -47.16 12.48
N VAL A 261 100.25 -47.60 13.74
CA VAL A 261 101.46 -47.68 14.58
C VAL A 261 102.39 -48.76 14.04
N THR A 262 101.85 -49.94 13.72
CA THR A 262 102.64 -51.08 13.23
C THR A 262 103.30 -50.80 11.87
N VAL A 263 102.62 -50.11 10.95
CA VAL A 263 103.20 -49.73 9.65
C VAL A 263 104.35 -48.75 9.82
N VAL A 264 104.22 -47.77 10.72
CA VAL A 264 105.30 -46.80 11.02
C VAL A 264 106.50 -47.49 11.68
N GLU A 265 106.25 -48.40 12.64
CA GLU A 265 107.32 -49.20 13.25
C GLU A 265 108.08 -50.04 12.22
N LEU A 266 107.35 -50.76 11.36
CA LEU A 266 107.94 -51.56 10.29
C LEU A 266 108.66 -50.71 9.23
N GLU A 267 108.18 -49.50 8.93
CA GLU A 267 108.87 -48.56 8.04
C GLU A 267 110.22 -48.13 8.60
N VAL A 268 110.28 -47.84 9.90
CA VAL A 268 111.52 -47.48 10.60
C VAL A 268 112.48 -48.66 10.63
N GLU A 269 112.01 -49.87 10.92
CA GLU A 269 112.82 -51.09 10.90
C GLU A 269 113.37 -51.40 9.50
N LEU A 270 112.54 -51.28 8.47
CA LEU A 270 112.95 -51.43 7.08
C LEU A 270 114.02 -50.40 6.70
N HIS A 271 113.87 -49.16 7.12
CA HIS A 271 114.86 -48.11 6.85
C HIS A 271 116.21 -48.42 7.53
N ARG A 272 116.19 -48.89 8.78
CA ARG A 272 117.41 -49.32 9.50
C ARG A 272 118.12 -50.47 8.79
N LEU A 273 117.39 -51.47 8.31
CA LEU A 273 117.97 -52.58 7.55
C LEU A 273 118.61 -52.12 6.24
N HIS A 274 117.98 -51.18 5.52
CA HIS A 274 118.60 -50.59 4.31
C HIS A 274 119.90 -49.84 4.62
N VAL A 275 119.96 -49.09 5.72
CA VAL A 275 121.19 -48.42 6.17
C VAL A 275 122.27 -49.46 6.50
N GLN A 276 121.93 -50.51 7.23
CA GLN A 276 122.88 -51.58 7.58
C GLN A 276 123.40 -52.32 6.33
N ILE A 277 122.53 -52.58 5.34
CA ILE A 277 122.94 -53.17 4.06
C ILE A 277 123.93 -52.25 3.35
N ASN A 278 123.62 -50.96 3.27
CA ASN A 278 124.49 -49.97 2.63
C ASN A 278 125.87 -49.91 3.31
N ASP A 279 125.94 -49.94 4.64
CA ASP A 279 127.21 -49.98 5.36
C ASP A 279 128.01 -51.26 5.04
N MET A 280 127.34 -52.42 4.99
CA MET A 280 127.98 -53.68 4.59
C MET A 280 128.47 -53.66 3.14
N GLU A 281 127.77 -52.96 2.24
CA GLU A 281 128.17 -52.76 0.84
C GLU A 281 129.37 -51.84 0.72
N CYS A 282 129.43 -50.75 1.49
CA CYS A 282 130.61 -49.89 1.57
C CYS A 282 131.85 -50.70 2.00
N ILE A 283 131.74 -51.53 3.04
CA ILE A 283 132.83 -52.41 3.48
C ILE A 283 133.26 -53.39 2.38
N TYR A 284 132.32 -53.92 1.60
CA TYR A 284 132.63 -54.81 0.47
C TYR A 284 133.36 -54.07 -0.67
N ILE A 285 132.94 -52.84 -0.98
CA ILE A 285 133.61 -51.99 -1.97
C ILE A 285 135.04 -51.69 -1.52
N ASP A 286 135.24 -51.33 -0.24
CA ASP A 286 136.56 -51.10 0.32
C ASP A 286 137.45 -52.35 0.22
N MET A 287 136.92 -53.54 0.53
CA MET A 287 137.65 -54.81 0.35
C MET A 287 137.97 -55.10 -1.12
N SER A 288 137.08 -54.75 -2.05
CA SER A 288 137.31 -54.88 -3.50
C SER A 288 138.42 -53.94 -3.98
N ASP A 289 138.45 -52.70 -3.48
CA ASP A 289 139.49 -51.73 -3.80
C ASP A 289 140.84 -52.13 -3.20
N GLN A 290 140.86 -52.70 -2.00
CA GLN A 290 142.07 -53.27 -1.39
C GLN A 290 142.60 -54.45 -2.19
N ARG A 291 141.73 -55.34 -2.68
CA ARG A 291 142.10 -56.43 -3.59
C ARG A 291 142.78 -55.91 -4.86
N ALA A 292 142.26 -54.84 -5.46
CA ALA A 292 142.83 -54.24 -6.67
C ALA A 292 144.22 -53.60 -6.44
N LYS A 293 144.56 -53.24 -5.20
CA LYS A 293 145.81 -52.57 -4.81
C LYS A 293 146.89 -53.50 -4.22
N MET A 294 146.68 -54.82 -4.26
CA MET A 294 147.61 -55.77 -3.64
C MET A 294 148.94 -55.92 -4.39
N SER A 295 150.04 -56.02 -3.63
CA SER A 295 151.41 -56.20 -4.13
C SER A 295 151.69 -57.67 -4.53
N PRO A 296 152.54 -57.93 -5.55
CA PRO A 296 152.84 -59.29 -6.04
C PRO A 296 153.33 -60.28 -4.97
N ARG A 297 153.96 -59.79 -3.88
CA ARG A 297 154.46 -60.64 -2.78
C ARG A 297 153.35 -61.13 -1.84
N ALA A 298 152.28 -60.34 -1.68
CA ALA A 298 151.12 -60.75 -0.91
C ALA A 298 150.30 -61.84 -1.64
N ILE A 299 150.39 -61.87 -2.97
CA ILE A 299 149.74 -62.90 -3.80
C ILE A 299 150.41 -64.27 -3.58
N THR A 300 151.74 -64.32 -3.47
CA THR A 300 152.50 -65.56 -3.20
C THR A 300 152.27 -66.15 -1.81
N ASP A 301 151.96 -65.30 -0.81
CA ASP A 301 151.72 -65.71 0.59
C ASP A 301 150.26 -66.12 0.87
N GLY A 302 149.42 -66.25 -0.16
CA GLY A 302 148.04 -66.76 -0.03
C GLY A 302 146.99 -65.74 0.42
N TRP A 303 147.36 -64.47 0.64
CA TRP A 303 146.42 -63.40 1.07
C TRP A 303 145.30 -63.14 0.07
N LEU A 304 145.55 -63.38 -1.22
CA LEU A 304 144.53 -63.23 -2.26
C LEU A 304 143.38 -64.23 -2.07
N SER A 305 143.69 -65.48 -1.69
CA SER A 305 142.69 -66.51 -1.42
C SER A 305 141.89 -66.20 -0.15
N GLU A 306 142.54 -65.66 0.90
CA GLU A 306 141.87 -65.23 2.11
C GLU A 306 140.96 -64.02 1.89
N MET A 307 141.41 -63.04 1.09
CA MET A 307 140.60 -61.87 0.71
C MET A 307 139.41 -62.27 -0.16
N GLU A 308 139.58 -63.19 -1.11
CA GLU A 308 138.47 -63.74 -1.89
C GLU A 308 137.46 -64.49 -1.02
N MET A 309 137.92 -65.25 -0.02
CA MET A 309 137.05 -65.93 0.93
C MET A 309 136.27 -64.94 1.81
N LYS A 310 136.92 -63.86 2.29
CA LYS A 310 136.27 -62.78 3.05
C LYS A 310 135.26 -62.00 2.20
N MET A 311 135.62 -61.65 0.96
CA MET A 311 134.70 -61.01 0.01
C MET A 311 133.49 -61.91 -0.32
N ALA A 312 133.71 -63.20 -0.55
CA ALA A 312 132.62 -64.16 -0.81
C ALA A 312 131.70 -64.30 0.41
N THR A 313 132.26 -64.30 1.62
CA THR A 313 131.51 -64.34 2.88
C THR A 313 130.69 -63.06 3.08
N GLN A 314 131.32 -61.89 2.90
CA GLN A 314 130.64 -60.60 2.98
C GLN A 314 129.53 -60.47 1.93
N ARG A 315 129.76 -60.93 0.70
CA ARG A 315 128.74 -60.94 -0.36
C ARG A 315 127.55 -61.85 -0.02
N ARG A 316 127.79 -63.00 0.62
CA ARG A 316 126.71 -63.86 1.14
C ARG A 316 125.94 -63.15 2.25
N MET A 317 126.61 -62.46 3.18
CA MET A 317 125.97 -61.69 4.26
C MET A 317 125.11 -60.53 3.71
N ILE A 318 125.63 -59.76 2.73
CA ILE A 318 124.87 -58.70 2.05
C ILE A 318 123.65 -59.30 1.33
N THR A 319 123.83 -60.42 0.62
CA THR A 319 122.73 -61.08 -0.10
C THR A 319 121.66 -61.58 0.86
N ALA A 320 122.05 -62.19 1.98
CA ALA A 320 121.12 -62.65 3.02
C ALA A 320 120.36 -61.47 3.64
N ALA A 321 121.06 -60.37 3.97
CA ALA A 321 120.43 -59.17 4.51
C ALA A 321 119.48 -58.48 3.51
N LYS A 322 119.86 -58.41 2.22
CA LYS A 322 118.98 -57.90 1.15
C LYS A 322 117.74 -58.76 0.96
N LEU A 323 117.90 -60.09 0.99
CA LEU A 323 116.76 -61.01 0.90
C LEU A 323 115.84 -60.86 2.11
N ASP A 324 116.37 -60.69 3.32
CA ASP A 324 115.56 -60.44 4.52
C ASP A 324 114.88 -59.07 4.51
N ALA A 325 115.56 -58.02 4.04
CA ALA A 325 114.97 -56.69 3.90
C ALA A 325 113.84 -56.65 2.86
N ILE A 326 113.96 -57.37 1.74
CA ILE A 326 112.94 -57.38 0.68
C ILE A 326 111.81 -58.37 0.99
N PHE A 327 112.14 -59.62 1.31
CA PHE A 327 111.17 -60.72 1.44
C PHE A 327 110.75 -61.03 2.88
N GLY A 328 111.52 -60.60 3.87
CA GLY A 328 111.13 -60.65 5.29
C GLY A 328 110.38 -59.38 5.68
N HIS A 329 111.13 -58.39 6.13
CA HIS A 329 110.60 -57.13 6.68
C HIS A 329 109.85 -56.28 5.63
N GLY A 330 110.33 -56.24 4.38
CA GLY A 330 109.68 -55.53 3.28
C GLY A 330 108.34 -56.13 2.87
N TYR A 331 108.24 -57.46 2.89
CA TYR A 331 107.00 -58.15 2.57
C TYR A 331 105.95 -57.96 3.66
N THR A 332 106.33 -58.07 4.94
CA THR A 332 105.43 -57.83 6.07
C THR A 332 104.96 -56.36 6.10
N PHE A 333 105.88 -55.41 5.89
CA PHE A 333 105.54 -54.00 5.72
C PHE A 333 104.50 -53.80 4.61
N LYS A 334 104.73 -54.33 3.41
CA LYS A 334 103.79 -54.18 2.28
C LYS A 334 102.44 -54.84 2.53
N GLN A 335 102.39 -55.97 3.23
CA GLN A 335 101.11 -56.58 3.61
C GLN A 335 100.32 -55.70 4.61
N HIS A 336 100.99 -55.12 5.60
CA HIS A 336 100.34 -54.26 6.59
C HIS A 336 99.95 -52.90 6.01
N ASP A 337 100.77 -52.33 5.12
CA ASP A 337 100.47 -51.12 4.35
C ASP A 337 99.27 -51.33 3.39
N ALA A 338 99.21 -52.47 2.70
CA ALA A 338 98.07 -52.84 1.86
C ALA A 338 96.76 -52.98 2.67
N LYS A 339 96.83 -53.53 3.89
CA LYS A 339 95.67 -53.61 4.80
C LYS A 339 95.26 -52.22 5.31
N LEU A 340 96.23 -51.37 5.65
CA LEU A 340 95.98 -50.02 6.13
C LEU A 340 95.33 -49.15 5.04
N THR A 341 95.85 -49.22 3.81
CA THR A 341 95.29 -48.52 2.64
C THR A 341 93.87 -48.97 2.34
N ASP A 342 93.56 -50.28 2.34
CA ASP A 342 92.18 -50.75 2.17
C ASP A 342 91.24 -50.27 3.30
N HIS A 343 91.70 -50.23 4.55
CA HIS A 343 90.92 -49.68 5.65
C HIS A 343 90.67 -48.16 5.51
N ARG A 344 91.69 -47.40 5.08
CA ARG A 344 91.57 -45.96 4.78
C ARG A 344 90.64 -45.70 3.62
N ASP A 345 90.71 -46.51 2.57
CA ASP A 345 89.82 -46.42 1.42
C ASP A 345 88.37 -46.76 1.77
N ARG A 346 88.13 -47.76 2.62
CA ARG A 346 86.79 -48.07 3.15
C ARG A 346 86.23 -46.90 3.96
N LEU A 347 87.06 -46.25 4.77
CA LEU A 347 86.69 -45.04 5.51
C LEU A 347 86.41 -43.88 4.57
N ALA A 348 87.28 -43.60 3.60
CA ALA A 348 87.11 -42.54 2.61
C ALA A 348 85.84 -42.74 1.77
N ARG A 349 85.54 -43.98 1.35
CA ARG A 349 84.29 -44.32 0.65
C ARG A 349 83.06 -44.10 1.54
N ALA A 350 83.14 -44.45 2.82
CA ALA A 350 82.04 -44.25 3.76
C ALA A 350 81.81 -42.77 4.09
N THR A 351 82.87 -41.99 4.29
CA THR A 351 82.79 -40.54 4.54
C THR A 351 82.31 -39.77 3.32
N PHE A 352 82.75 -40.17 2.12
CA PHE A 352 82.26 -39.64 0.85
C PHE A 352 80.76 -39.94 0.67
N ARG A 353 80.31 -41.17 0.95
CA ARG A 353 78.89 -41.51 0.97
C ARG A 353 78.11 -40.68 1.97
N LYS A 354 78.62 -40.47 3.19
CA LYS A 354 77.99 -39.57 4.17
C LYS A 354 77.84 -38.15 3.63
N HIS A 355 78.86 -37.60 2.97
CA HIS A 355 78.79 -36.26 2.38
C HIS A 355 77.77 -36.20 1.24
N GLN A 356 77.75 -37.19 0.34
CA GLN A 356 76.71 -37.26 -0.70
C GLN A 356 75.30 -37.35 -0.11
N VAL A 357 75.09 -38.21 0.89
CA VAL A 357 73.79 -38.35 1.56
C VAL A 357 73.42 -37.06 2.28
N HIS A 358 74.37 -36.37 2.91
CA HIS A 358 74.12 -35.10 3.59
C HIS A 358 73.82 -33.95 2.61
N GLU A 359 74.49 -33.91 1.46
CA GLU A 359 74.18 -32.95 0.40
C GLU A 359 72.83 -33.24 -0.25
N ALA A 360 72.55 -34.52 -0.55
CA ALA A 360 71.25 -34.96 -1.04
C ALA A 360 70.15 -34.64 -0.02
N HIS A 361 70.41 -34.82 1.28
CA HIS A 361 69.51 -34.44 2.36
C HIS A 361 69.28 -32.93 2.37
N ARG A 362 70.32 -32.09 2.29
CA ARG A 362 70.15 -30.63 2.23
C ARG A 362 69.36 -30.19 1.00
N ARG A 363 69.63 -30.80 -0.17
CA ARG A 363 68.88 -30.55 -1.40
C ARG A 363 67.42 -31.00 -1.26
N ASN A 364 67.17 -32.19 -0.75
CA ASN A 364 65.84 -32.73 -0.50
C ASN A 364 65.08 -31.90 0.54
N VAL A 365 65.72 -31.45 1.62
CA VAL A 365 65.12 -30.55 2.61
C VAL A 365 64.83 -29.20 1.99
N ALA A 366 65.72 -28.64 1.17
CA ALA A 366 65.46 -27.39 0.47
C ALA A 366 64.32 -27.55 -0.56
N GLU A 367 64.26 -28.66 -1.27
CA GLU A 367 63.21 -28.96 -2.24
C GLU A 367 61.87 -29.26 -1.55
N GLN A 368 61.90 -29.94 -0.41
CA GLN A 368 60.75 -30.11 0.48
C GLN A 368 60.30 -28.75 1.01
N ARG A 369 61.20 -27.89 1.51
CA ARG A 369 60.88 -26.50 1.90
C ARG A 369 60.27 -25.69 0.75
N ARG A 370 60.74 -25.84 -0.50
CA ARG A 370 60.11 -25.25 -1.69
C ARG A 370 58.72 -25.84 -1.96
N LYS A 371 58.55 -27.17 -1.80
CA LYS A 371 57.24 -27.86 -1.86
C LYS A 371 56.33 -27.49 -0.68
N TRP A 372 56.88 -26.99 0.42
CA TRP A 372 56.18 -26.54 1.63
C TRP A 372 55.73 -25.08 1.57
N ALA A 373 56.06 -24.35 0.50
CA ALA A 373 55.32 -23.14 0.17
C ALA A 373 53.82 -23.51 0.13
N VAL A 374 53.00 -22.75 0.86
CA VAL A 374 51.57 -23.06 1.06
C VAL A 374 50.90 -23.28 -0.29
N LYS A 375 50.59 -24.54 -0.60
CA LYS A 375 49.87 -24.94 -1.81
C LYS A 375 48.40 -24.72 -1.57
N PHE A 376 47.77 -23.90 -2.42
CA PHE A 376 46.33 -23.71 -2.41
C PHE A 376 45.72 -24.81 -3.28
N TYR A 377 44.64 -25.45 -2.82
CA TYR A 377 43.96 -26.50 -3.58
C TYR A 377 42.64 -25.96 -4.10
N ASN A 378 42.29 -26.29 -5.34
CA ASN A 378 40.98 -25.96 -5.91
C ASN A 378 39.91 -26.94 -5.39
N LYS A 379 38.63 -26.65 -5.69
CA LYS A 379 37.49 -27.50 -5.27
C LYS A 379 37.56 -28.95 -5.81
N SER A 380 38.38 -29.22 -6.82
CA SER A 380 38.62 -30.56 -7.38
C SER A 380 39.86 -31.24 -6.79
N GLY A 381 40.50 -30.67 -5.77
CA GLY A 381 41.67 -31.24 -5.08
C GLY A 381 42.99 -31.08 -5.83
N LYS A 382 43.01 -30.38 -6.97
CA LYS A 382 44.25 -30.07 -7.72
C LYS A 382 44.92 -28.81 -7.17
N VAL A 383 46.25 -28.76 -7.23
CA VAL A 383 47.06 -27.63 -6.75
C VAL A 383 46.83 -26.41 -7.65
N GLN A 384 46.44 -25.28 -7.06
CA GLN A 384 46.39 -23.96 -7.72
C GLN A 384 47.81 -23.38 -7.79
N LEU A 385 48.26 -23.07 -9.01
CA LEU A 385 49.58 -22.48 -9.25
C LEU A 385 49.70 -21.03 -8.77
N HIS A 386 48.59 -20.29 -8.73
CA HIS A 386 48.55 -18.90 -8.28
C HIS A 386 48.00 -18.82 -6.86
N ARG A 387 48.70 -18.06 -6.01
CA ARG A 387 48.19 -17.66 -4.69
C ARG A 387 46.85 -16.95 -4.91
N PRO A 388 45.73 -17.43 -4.37
CA PRO A 388 44.50 -16.66 -4.41
C PRO A 388 44.79 -15.33 -3.75
N ALA A 389 44.44 -14.23 -4.43
CA ALA A 389 44.53 -12.90 -3.85
C ALA A 389 43.95 -12.96 -2.43
N PRO A 390 44.56 -12.27 -1.44
CA PRO A 390 44.00 -12.22 -0.09
C PRO A 390 42.52 -11.95 -0.24
N ARG A 391 41.68 -12.83 0.30
CA ARG A 391 40.25 -12.57 0.37
C ARG A 391 40.16 -11.25 1.11
N VAL A 392 39.93 -10.17 0.37
CA VAL A 392 39.32 -8.98 0.92
C VAL A 392 38.05 -9.53 1.54
N ASP A 393 37.97 -9.48 2.86
CA ASP A 393 36.78 -9.83 3.62
C ASP A 393 35.62 -8.99 3.08
N THR A 394 34.96 -9.51 2.07
CA THR A 394 33.64 -9.06 1.62
C THR A 394 32.54 -9.67 2.49
N THR A 395 32.92 -10.31 3.61
CA THR A 395 32.11 -10.46 4.80
C THR A 395 31.96 -9.13 5.55
N PHE A 396 31.47 -8.09 4.86
CA PHE A 396 30.55 -7.06 5.37
C PHE A 396 30.41 -5.95 4.31
N SER A 397 29.42 -6.12 3.43
CA SER A 397 28.67 -5.03 2.82
C SER A 397 27.37 -5.62 2.28
N MET A 398 26.43 -5.89 3.19
CA MET A 398 25.00 -5.91 2.84
C MET A 398 24.53 -4.46 2.64
N ALA A 399 25.14 -3.75 1.68
CA ALA A 399 24.62 -2.47 1.22
C ALA A 399 24.27 -2.54 -0.27
N ASN A 400 25.11 -3.16 -1.13
CA ASN A 400 25.02 -2.88 -2.56
C ASN A 400 25.10 -4.06 -3.56
N THR A 401 25.05 -5.33 -3.15
CA THR A 401 25.08 -6.43 -4.15
C THR A 401 23.94 -7.43 -4.00
N ASN A 402 23.17 -7.52 -5.09
CA ASN A 402 22.10 -8.48 -5.40
C ASN A 402 20.68 -8.16 -4.93
N LEU A 403 20.15 -7.00 -5.34
CA LEU A 403 18.70 -6.88 -5.58
C LEU A 403 18.23 -7.78 -6.75
N LEU A 404 19.11 -8.06 -7.72
CA LEU A 404 18.85 -8.91 -8.89
C LEU A 404 18.72 -10.41 -8.60
N ALA A 405 19.29 -10.92 -7.50
CA ALA A 405 19.22 -12.36 -7.20
C ALA A 405 17.87 -12.81 -6.61
N THR A 406 16.96 -11.86 -6.35
CA THR A 406 15.68 -12.15 -5.68
C THR A 406 14.47 -11.97 -6.58
N SER A 407 14.60 -11.35 -7.77
CA SER A 407 13.51 -11.22 -8.73
C SER A 407 13.48 -12.45 -9.64
N SER A 408 12.64 -13.43 -9.30
CA SER A 408 12.21 -14.43 -10.27
C SER A 408 11.54 -13.72 -11.44
N ALA A 409 11.96 -14.02 -12.67
CA ALA A 409 11.37 -13.51 -13.90
C ALA A 409 9.85 -13.66 -13.88
N THR A 410 9.14 -12.55 -13.67
CA THR A 410 7.70 -12.44 -13.96
C THR A 410 7.59 -11.94 -15.39
N THR A 411 6.95 -12.76 -16.22
CA THR A 411 7.00 -12.75 -17.69
C THR A 411 6.30 -11.60 -18.39
N ASP A 412 5.76 -10.60 -17.70
CA ASP A 412 5.08 -9.48 -18.36
C ASP A 412 5.55 -8.15 -17.73
N SER A 413 6.15 -7.26 -18.54
CA SER A 413 6.73 -5.93 -18.23
C SER A 413 8.22 -5.83 -17.79
N SER A 414 9.09 -6.75 -18.20
CA SER A 414 10.48 -6.78 -17.72
C SER A 414 11.31 -5.54 -18.01
N ASP A 415 11.17 -4.89 -19.18
CA ASP A 415 12.19 -3.94 -19.62
C ASP A 415 12.06 -2.55 -18.96
N ASP A 416 10.84 -2.06 -18.74
CA ASP A 416 10.61 -0.80 -18.02
C ASP A 416 10.92 -0.92 -16.52
N VAL A 417 10.64 -2.08 -15.91
CA VAL A 417 10.96 -2.32 -14.50
C VAL A 417 12.47 -2.48 -14.31
N ILE A 418 13.17 -3.12 -15.26
CA ILE A 418 14.64 -3.22 -15.24
C ILE A 418 15.28 -1.85 -15.50
N ALA A 419 14.74 -1.04 -16.41
CA ALA A 419 15.23 0.31 -16.69
C ALA A 419 15.07 1.24 -15.48
N THR A 420 13.90 1.24 -14.85
CA THR A 420 13.63 2.05 -13.65
C THR A 420 14.48 1.63 -12.45
N LEU A 421 14.73 0.32 -12.26
CA LEU A 421 15.66 -0.16 -11.23
C LEU A 421 17.12 0.17 -11.55
N SER A 422 17.53 0.08 -12.81
CA SER A 422 18.87 0.49 -13.26
C SER A 422 19.11 1.97 -12.98
N ASP A 423 18.12 2.82 -13.23
CA ASP A 423 18.21 4.25 -12.97
C ASP A 423 18.20 4.57 -11.47
N GLN A 424 17.46 3.83 -10.65
CA GLN A 424 17.54 3.95 -9.18
C GLN A 424 18.93 3.56 -8.66
N VAL A 425 19.53 2.49 -9.18
CA VAL A 425 20.89 2.06 -8.80
C VAL A 425 21.93 3.09 -9.22
N LYS A 426 21.82 3.65 -10.43
CA LYS A 426 22.70 4.75 -10.88
C LYS A 426 22.56 5.97 -9.96
N LEU A 427 21.35 6.35 -9.58
CA LEU A 427 21.10 7.52 -8.76
C LEU A 427 21.70 7.37 -7.35
N VAL A 428 21.55 6.20 -6.74
CA VAL A 428 22.20 5.89 -5.44
C VAL A 428 23.72 5.86 -5.57
N THR A 429 24.25 5.32 -6.68
CA THR A 429 25.70 5.30 -6.94
C THR A 429 26.25 6.72 -7.08
N VAL A 430 25.58 7.58 -7.85
CA VAL A 430 25.94 8.99 -8.00
C VAL A 430 25.86 9.72 -6.67
N GLN A 431 24.82 9.51 -5.86
CA GLN A 431 24.71 10.12 -4.52
C GLN A 431 25.86 9.68 -3.60
N SER A 432 26.26 8.40 -3.64
CA SER A 432 27.38 7.91 -2.84
C SER A 432 28.72 8.51 -3.29
N GLN A 433 28.93 8.63 -4.60
CA GLN A 433 30.13 9.26 -5.16
C GLN A 433 30.18 10.76 -4.86
N LEU A 434 29.03 11.43 -4.89
CA LEU A 434 28.93 12.86 -4.57
C LEU A 434 29.16 13.11 -3.07
N ALA A 435 28.63 12.25 -2.19
CA ALA A 435 28.92 12.29 -0.76
C ALA A 435 30.42 12.08 -0.48
N GLN A 436 31.03 11.09 -1.11
CA GLN A 436 32.46 10.79 -0.97
C GLN A 436 33.34 11.93 -1.53
N ALA A 437 32.97 12.51 -2.68
CA ALA A 437 33.65 13.67 -3.24
C ALA A 437 33.53 14.89 -2.31
N THR A 438 32.33 15.14 -1.76
CA THR A 438 32.10 16.23 -0.81
C THR A 438 32.97 16.04 0.43
N GLU A 439 33.03 14.82 0.97
CA GLU A 439 33.88 14.49 2.12
C GLU A 439 35.38 14.67 1.81
N MET A 440 35.84 14.33 0.60
CA MET A 440 37.23 14.57 0.18
C MET A 440 37.56 16.05 -0.05
N PHE A 441 36.60 16.86 -0.51
CA PHE A 441 36.81 18.29 -0.77
C PHE A 441 36.55 19.19 0.45
N THR A 442 35.85 18.70 1.48
CA THR A 442 35.56 19.45 2.70
C THR A 442 36.82 19.99 3.41
N PRO A 443 37.92 19.21 3.58
CA PRO A 443 39.15 19.71 4.18
C PRO A 443 39.83 20.80 3.35
N LEU A 444 39.74 20.71 2.01
CA LEU A 444 40.30 21.72 1.11
C LEU A 444 39.50 23.02 1.17
N LEU A 445 38.16 22.93 1.19
CA LEU A 445 37.27 24.07 1.34
C LEU A 445 37.42 24.74 2.72
N GLN A 446 37.66 23.96 3.78
CA GLN A 446 38.01 24.48 5.10
C GLN A 446 39.37 25.20 5.11
N ARG A 447 40.36 24.69 4.38
CA ARG A 447 41.66 25.38 4.21
C ARG A 447 41.54 26.69 3.44
N PHE A 448 40.74 26.73 2.37
CA PHE A 448 40.51 27.96 1.60
C PHE A 448 39.74 29.02 2.39
N SER A 449 38.82 28.61 3.27
CA SER A 449 38.11 29.53 4.17
C SER A 449 39.00 30.05 5.31
N GLN A 450 39.92 29.22 5.83
CA GLN A 450 40.94 29.67 6.80
C GLN A 450 41.96 30.64 6.21
N LEU A 451 42.37 30.46 4.95
CA LEU A 451 43.25 31.41 4.23
C LEU A 451 42.58 32.75 3.91
N ARG A 452 41.25 32.83 3.99
CA ARG A 452 40.47 34.03 3.65
C ARG A 452 40.06 34.86 4.85
N GLN A 453 40.38 34.44 6.08
CA GLN A 453 40.25 35.31 7.23
C GLN A 453 41.45 36.27 7.29
N PRO A 454 41.26 37.59 7.12
CA PRO A 454 42.32 38.54 7.38
C PRO A 454 42.69 38.44 8.86
N SER A 455 43.98 38.31 9.14
CA SER A 455 44.54 38.41 10.48
C SER A 455 44.10 39.74 11.10
N SER A 456 43.08 39.71 11.93
CA SER A 456 42.72 40.82 12.81
C SER A 456 43.74 40.87 13.93
N SER A 457 44.78 41.66 13.72
CA SER A 457 45.54 42.36 14.76
C SER A 457 44.66 43.39 15.46
#